data_AF-A0A0V0TB96-F1
#
_entry.id   AF-A0A0V0TB96-F1
#
_cell.length_a   1.000
_cell.length_b   1.000
_cell.length_c   1.000
_cell.angle_alpha   90.00
_cell.angle_beta   90.00
_cell.angle_gamma   90.00
#
_symmetry.space_group_name_H-M   'P 1'
#
loop_
_entity.id
_entity.type
_entity.pdbx_description
1 polymer ?
#
loop_
_entity_poly.entity_id
_entity_poly.type
_entity_poly.pdbx_seq_one_letter_code
_entity_poly.pdbx_strand_id
1 'polypeptide(L)'
;MRYLQCCYFHFFQTVHRKVGDLELKIRYRNDENTKRKIKMLLATAFLPVPHIVTGATLFEAGTTGNLAALFQYFRQEWITDE
;
A
#
# COMPACT_ATOMS: atom_id res chain seq x y z
N MET A 1 7.57 -15.37 -9.00
CA MET A 1 8.12 -14.17 -8.32
C MET A 1 8.41 -12.99 -9.28
N ARG A 2 7.45 -12.08 -9.50
CA ARG A 2 7.75 -10.77 -10.11
C ARG A 2 8.30 -9.83 -9.04
N TYR A 3 9.61 -9.86 -8.84
CA TYR A 3 10.29 -8.78 -8.12
C TYR A 3 9.92 -7.45 -8.80
N LEU A 4 9.58 -6.46 -7.98
CA LEU A 4 9.24 -5.08 -8.32
C LEU A 4 10.10 -4.55 -9.49
N GLN A 5 9.70 -4.81 -10.75
CA GLN A 5 10.44 -4.33 -11.93
C GLN A 5 10.18 -2.83 -12.17
N CYS A 6 9.38 -2.22 -11.30
CA CYS A 6 8.95 -0.84 -11.35
C CYS A 6 9.85 -0.01 -10.44
N CYS A 7 10.34 1.13 -10.94
CA CYS A 7 11.01 2.09 -10.09
C CYS A 7 10.08 2.61 -8.98
N TYR A 8 10.65 3.08 -7.87
CA TYR A 8 9.91 3.66 -6.75
C TYR A 8 8.92 4.74 -7.20
N PHE A 9 9.25 5.51 -8.24
CA PHE A 9 8.37 6.54 -8.80
C PHE A 9 7.08 5.96 -9.41
N HIS A 10 7.18 4.89 -10.21
CA HIS A 10 6.00 4.21 -10.76
C HIS A 10 5.15 3.54 -9.68
N PHE A 11 5.81 2.99 -8.65
CA PHE A 11 5.13 2.44 -7.49
C PHE A 11 4.34 3.53 -6.74
N PHE A 12 5.00 4.64 -6.41
CA PHE A 12 4.39 5.78 -5.73
C PHE A 12 3.19 6.33 -6.51
N GLN A 13 3.33 6.51 -7.82
CA GLN A 13 2.24 6.98 -8.70
C GLN A 13 1.04 6.03 -8.67
N THR A 14 1.28 4.71 -8.70
CA THR A 14 0.20 3.71 -8.70
C THR A 14 -0.59 3.73 -7.39
N VAL A 15 0.11 3.78 -6.25
CA VAL A 15 -0.51 3.90 -4.93
C VAL A 15 -1.30 5.21 -4.83
N HIS A 16 -0.72 6.33 -5.27
CA HIS A 16 -1.38 7.63 -5.22
C HIS A 16 -2.63 7.69 -6.11
N ARG A 17 -2.60 7.06 -7.30
CA ARG A 17 -3.78 6.90 -8.15
C ARG A 17 -4.88 6.11 -7.44
N LYS A 18 -4.52 4.97 -6.83
CA LYS A 18 -5.48 4.12 -6.12
C LYS A 18 -6.09 4.81 -4.88
N VAL A 19 -5.33 5.62 -4.17
CA VAL A 19 -5.83 6.50 -3.09
C VAL A 19 -6.88 7.49 -3.63
N GLY A 20 -6.72 7.96 -4.87
CA GLY A 20 -7.72 8.74 -5.58
C GLY A 20 -9.00 7.96 -5.87
N ASP A 21 -8.86 6.78 -6.47
CA ASP A 21 -9.99 5.93 -6.87
C ASP A 21 -10.82 5.45 -5.67
N LEU A 22 -10.17 5.25 -4.52
CA LEU A 22 -10.82 4.80 -3.27
C LEU A 22 -11.39 5.95 -2.43
N GLU A 23 -11.44 7.16 -2.97
CA GLU A 23 -11.92 8.38 -2.29
C GLU A 23 -11.17 8.63 -0.97
N LEU A 24 -9.91 8.17 -0.88
CA LEU A 24 -9.06 8.35 0.29
C LEU A 24 -8.37 9.72 0.29
N LYS A 25 -8.45 10.51 -0.79
CA LYS A 25 -7.79 11.83 -0.89
C LYS A 25 -8.13 12.79 0.26
N ILE A 26 -9.41 12.89 0.64
CA ILE A 26 -9.84 13.77 1.74
C ILE A 26 -9.29 13.27 3.09
N ARG A 27 -9.40 11.96 3.34
CA ARG A 27 -8.86 11.33 4.55
C ARG A 27 -7.34 11.41 4.62
N TYR A 28 -6.64 11.21 3.51
CA TYR A 28 -5.19 11.34 3.42
C TYR A 28 -4.70 12.75 3.80
N ARG A 29 -5.48 13.80 3.49
CA ARG A 29 -5.15 15.18 3.84
C ARG A 29 -5.45 15.52 5.31
N ASN A 30 -6.56 15.01 5.83
CA ASN A 30 -7.12 15.46 7.11
C ASN A 30 -6.88 14.48 8.28
N ASP A 31 -6.59 13.21 7.99
CA ASP A 31 -6.34 12.17 9.00
C ASP A 31 -4.88 11.70 8.95
N GLU A 32 -4.11 12.11 9.97
CA GLU A 32 -2.69 11.77 10.09
C GLU A 32 -2.47 10.25 10.24
N ASN A 33 -3.43 9.51 10.78
CA ASN A 33 -3.35 8.04 10.85
C ASN A 33 -3.40 7.39 9.47
N THR A 34 -4.36 7.79 8.63
CA THR A 34 -4.48 7.34 7.24
C THR A 34 -3.23 7.72 6.43
N LYS A 35 -2.75 8.95 6.58
CA LYS A 35 -1.53 9.43 5.94
C LYS A 35 -0.30 8.63 6.37
N ARG A 36 -0.14 8.34 7.67
CA ARG A 36 0.95 7.51 8.21
C ARG A 36 0.89 6.09 7.64
N LYS A 37 -0.29 5.47 7.62
CA LYS A 37 -0.49 4.11 7.07
C LYS A 37 -0.14 4.04 5.58
N ILE A 38 -0.55 5.03 4.78
CA ILE A 38 -0.19 5.11 3.35
C ILE A 38 1.31 5.35 3.16
N LYS A 39 1.94 6.19 3.99
CA LYS A 39 3.40 6.36 3.97
C LYS A 39 4.15 5.09 4.36
N MET A 40 3.64 4.35 5.34
CA MET A 40 4.18 3.05 5.72
C MET A 40 4.06 2.03 4.58
N LEU A 41 2.93 2.01 3.86
CA LEU A 41 2.76 1.22 2.64
C LEU A 41 3.80 1.61 1.57
N LEU A 42 4.05 2.90 1.37
CA LEU A 42 5.09 3.33 0.42
C LEU A 42 6.50 2.92 0.86
N ALA A 43 6.75 2.91 2.17
CA ALA A 43 8.03 2.49 2.73
C ALA A 43 8.28 0.98 2.55
N THR A 44 7.26 0.15 2.29
CA THR A 44 7.46 -1.28 2.03
C THR A 44 8.27 -1.55 0.77
N ALA A 45 8.36 -0.61 -0.16
CA ALA A 45 9.25 -0.73 -1.32
C ALA A 45 10.74 -0.81 -0.94
N PHE A 46 11.11 -0.39 0.27
CA PHE A 46 12.49 -0.44 0.77
C PHE A 46 12.75 -1.62 1.72
N LEU A 47 11.74 -2.46 1.98
CA LEU A 47 11.85 -3.62 2.84
C LEU A 47 12.22 -4.88 2.03
N PRO A 48 12.94 -5.85 2.63
CA PRO A 48 13.14 -7.16 2.00
C PRO A 48 11.80 -7.84 1.72
N VAL A 49 11.67 -8.52 0.58
CA VAL A 49 10.45 -9.24 0.15
C VAL A 49 9.71 -10.01 1.27
N PRO A 50 10.37 -10.84 2.09
CA PRO A 50 9.67 -11.56 3.17
C PRO A 50 9.03 -10.64 4.23
N HIS A 51 9.56 -9.43 4.43
CA HIS A 51 8.99 -8.45 5.34
C HIS A 51 7.85 -7.63 4.72
N ILE A 52 7.78 -7.54 3.38
CA ILE A 52 6.69 -6.85 2.68
C ILE A 52 5.37 -7.60 2.92
N VAL A 53 5.39 -8.94 2.83
CA VAL A 53 4.22 -9.80 3.05
C VAL A 53 3.66 -9.66 4.47
N THR A 54 4.54 -9.75 5.46
CA THR A 54 4.18 -9.62 6.88
C THR A 54 3.69 -8.21 7.20
N GLY A 55 4.37 -7.18 6.67
CA GLY A 55 3.98 -5.78 6.87
C GLY A 55 2.61 -5.47 6.28
N ALA A 56 2.36 -5.84 5.02
CA ALA A 56 1.08 -5.60 4.35
C ALA A 56 -0.10 -6.29 5.08
N THR A 57 0.08 -7.53 5.53
CA THR A 57 -0.95 -8.29 6.26
C THR A 57 -1.27 -7.65 7.61
N LEU A 58 -0.25 -7.19 8.35
CA LEU A 58 -0.44 -6.50 9.63
C LEU A 58 -1.17 -5.16 9.46
N PHE A 59 -0.83 -4.40 8.41
CA PHE A 59 -1.50 -3.14 8.11
C PHE A 59 -2.95 -3.34 7.69
N GLU A 60 -3.24 -4.37 6.89
CA GLU A 60 -4.60 -4.71 6.49
C GLU A 60 -5.48 -5.06 7.69
N ALA A 61 -5.01 -5.95 8.58
CA ALA A 61 -5.76 -6.38 9.76
C ALA A 61 -6.10 -5.24 10.74
N GLY A 62 -5.28 -4.18 10.76
CA GLY A 62 -5.50 -2.97 11.57
C GLY A 62 -6.26 -1.85 10.83
N THR A 63 -6.87 -2.13 9.67
CA THR A 63 -7.59 -1.14 8.87
C THR A 63 -8.96 -1.63 8.44
N THR A 64 -9.91 -0.71 8.35
CA THR A 64 -11.28 -0.99 7.90
C THR A 64 -11.68 -0.05 6.78
N GLY A 65 -12.70 -0.43 6.01
CA GLY A 65 -13.24 0.36 4.89
C GLY A 65 -12.25 0.53 3.74
N ASN A 66 -12.33 1.64 3.01
CA ASN A 66 -11.57 1.84 1.76
C ASN A 66 -10.04 1.79 1.98
N LEU A 67 -9.54 2.02 3.20
CA LEU A 67 -8.12 1.89 3.49
C LEU A 67 -7.67 0.41 3.45
N ALA A 68 -8.49 -0.51 3.95
CA ALA A 68 -8.24 -1.95 3.83
C ALA A 68 -8.22 -2.38 2.35
N ALA A 69 -9.13 -1.84 1.53
CA ALA A 69 -9.17 -2.12 0.09
C ALA A 69 -7.88 -1.69 -0.63
N LEU A 70 -7.19 -0.63 -0.16
CA LEU A 70 -5.88 -0.23 -0.69
C LEU A 70 -4.80 -1.26 -0.37
N PHE A 71 -4.75 -1.76 0.87
CA PHE A 71 -3.80 -2.78 1.28
C PHE A 71 -4.03 -4.12 0.58
N GLN A 72 -5.30 -4.50 0.37
CA GLN A 72 -5.67 -5.67 -0.42
C GLN A 72 -5.21 -5.56 -1.88
N TYR A 73 -5.47 -4.43 -2.53
CA TYR A 73 -4.98 -4.17 -3.88
C TYR A 73 -3.45 -4.28 -3.96
N PHE A 74 -2.75 -3.68 -3.00
CA PHE A 74 -1.29 -3.78 -2.95
C PHE A 74 -0.82 -5.23 -2.82
N ARG A 75 -1.46 -6.04 -1.98
CA ARG A 75 -1.12 -7.46 -1.82
C ARG A 75 -1.31 -8.25 -3.12
N GLN A 76 -2.43 -8.05 -3.81
CA GLN A 76 -2.72 -8.75 -5.06
C GLN A 76 -1.74 -8.38 -6.17
N GLU A 77 -1.41 -7.10 -6.30
CA GLU A 77 -0.59 -6.62 -7.41
C GLU A 77 0.90 -6.91 -7.22
N TRP A 78 1.38 -6.93 -5.96
CA TRP A 78 2.82 -6.94 -5.66
C TRP A 78 3.32 -8.16 -4.88
N ILE A 79 2.44 -8.91 -4.20
CA ILE A 79 2.79 -10.08 -3.36
C ILE A 79 2.30 -11.39 -3.99
N THR A 80 1.95 -11.42 -5.28
CA THR A 80 1.41 -12.62 -5.94
C THR A 80 2.31 -13.84 -5.73
N ASP A 81 1.73 -14.87 -5.09
CA ASP A 81 2.32 -16.17 -4.77
C ASP A 81 2.51 -16.96 -6.08
N GLU A 82 3.75 -16.98 -6.56
CA GLU A 82 4.29 -18.06 -7.38
C GLU A 82 5.79 -18.19 -7.09
#